data_AF-A0AA39LXC1-F1
#
_entry.id   AF-A0AA39LXC1-F1
#
_cell.length_a   1.000
_cell.length_b   1.000
_cell.length_c   1.000
_cell.angle_alpha   90.00
_cell.angle_beta   90.00
_cell.angle_gamma   90.00
#
_symmetry.space_group_name_H-M   'P 1'
#
loop_
_entity.id
_entity.type
_entity.pdbx_description
1 polymer ?
#
loop_
_entity_poly.entity_id
_entity_poly.type
_entity_poly.pdbx_seq_one_letter_code
_entity_poly.pdbx_strand_id
1 'polypeptide(L)'
;MAHEVCTLSSDDETFPEEQQVNIVEQRKLQHGALIGLGTKKGSTWISDQTVFDYLCLKLPDFLVIEPLVFQASYNINSRGIIGSREDAPQGVVLMPVQYEDHWILGILEIQLGMVAVFDTLRKKLHENIWMRMEDVAKMLIKKFPGTEPNHRTSDAVYVVEARDDQYAMQFDLVNCGPLVCMLACAYCARQSMFFNEEDIAEWRRQAFEFLVTTEMHVKSHRIGPLKKADGAPKRANLNMTL
;
A
#
# COMPACT_ATOMS: atom_id res chain seq x y z
N MET A 1 -19.05 -35.05 7.72
CA MET A 1 -19.75 -34.00 8.47
C MET A 1 -19.50 -32.70 7.73
N ALA A 2 -20.54 -32.15 7.12
CA ALA A 2 -20.47 -30.91 6.37
C ALA A 2 -20.38 -29.75 7.36
N HIS A 3 -19.35 -28.90 7.23
CA HIS A 3 -19.31 -27.61 7.89
C HIS A 3 -20.04 -26.62 6.99
N GLU A 4 -21.17 -26.12 7.47
CA GLU A 4 -21.90 -25.02 6.85
C GLU A 4 -21.01 -23.78 6.83
N VAL A 5 -20.80 -23.27 5.62
CA VAL A 5 -20.18 -21.97 5.36
C VAL A 5 -21.27 -20.93 5.50
N CYS A 6 -21.26 -20.17 6.59
CA CYS A 6 -22.11 -19.01 6.74
C CYS A 6 -21.57 -17.90 5.83
N THR A 7 -22.26 -17.66 4.72
CA THR A 7 -22.06 -16.48 3.86
C THR A 7 -22.92 -15.38 4.43
N LEU A 8 -22.30 -14.34 4.99
CA LEU A 8 -23.04 -13.14 5.41
C LEU A 8 -23.45 -12.36 4.16
N SER A 9 -24.76 -12.39 3.93
CA SER A 9 -25.53 -11.57 3.00
C SER A 9 -25.22 -10.09 3.20
N SER A 10 -25.20 -9.36 2.09
CA SER A 10 -25.15 -7.90 2.02
C SER A 10 -26.51 -7.33 2.43
N ASP A 11 -26.67 -7.02 3.71
CA ASP A 11 -27.76 -6.20 4.21
C ASP A 11 -27.14 -4.97 4.88
N ASP A 12 -27.60 -3.77 4.51
CA ASP A 12 -27.30 -2.51 5.17
C ASP A 12 -27.86 -2.58 6.62
N GLU A 13 -27.09 -3.22 7.51
CA GLU A 13 -27.38 -3.23 8.94
C GLU A 13 -26.99 -1.87 9.52
N THR A 14 -27.97 -0.98 9.66
CA THR A 14 -27.84 0.18 10.55
C THR A 14 -27.66 -0.35 11.99
N PHE A 15 -26.43 -0.29 12.49
CA PHE A 15 -26.09 -0.66 13.87
C PHE A 15 -26.86 0.22 14.88
N PRO A 16 -27.32 -0.33 16.02
CA PRO A 16 -27.90 0.45 17.12
C PRO A 16 -26.99 1.62 17.55
N GLU A 17 -27.55 2.77 17.92
CA GLU A 17 -26.80 3.99 18.27
C GLU A 17 -25.71 3.74 19.34
N GLU A 18 -25.97 2.86 20.33
CA GLU A 18 -24.98 2.49 21.35
C GLU A 18 -23.76 1.72 20.78
N GLN A 19 -23.95 0.94 19.71
CA GLN A 19 -22.85 0.27 19.00
C GLN A 19 -22.10 1.25 18.08
N GLN A 20 -22.79 2.23 17.49
CA GLN A 20 -22.14 3.30 16.70
C GLN A 20 -21.24 4.19 17.56
N VAL A 21 -21.68 4.57 18.76
CA VAL A 21 -20.87 5.34 19.72
C VAL A 21 -19.60 4.59 20.10
N ASN A 22 -19.66 3.25 20.22
CA ASN A 22 -18.50 2.42 20.53
C ASN A 22 -17.49 2.38 19.38
N ILE A 23 -17.95 2.24 18.14
CA ILE A 23 -17.08 2.20 16.94
C ILE A 23 -16.35 3.53 16.74
N VAL A 24 -17.03 4.66 16.91
CA VAL A 24 -16.43 5.99 16.78
C VAL A 24 -15.32 6.20 17.81
N GLU A 25 -15.55 5.84 19.08
CA GLU A 25 -14.53 5.95 20.13
C GLU A 25 -13.34 5.02 19.87
N GLN A 26 -13.57 3.80 19.37
CA GLN A 26 -12.50 2.90 18.97
C GLN A 26 -11.64 3.50 17.85
N ARG A 27 -12.26 4.10 16.83
CA ARG A 27 -11.54 4.77 15.72
C ARG A 27 -10.77 6.00 16.18
N LYS A 28 -11.32 6.78 17.11
CA LYS A 28 -10.61 7.92 17.73
C LYS A 28 -9.35 7.45 18.45
N LEU A 29 -9.39 6.31 19.15
CA LEU A 29 -8.21 5.72 19.80
C LEU A 29 -7.20 5.21 18.76
N GLN A 30 -7.66 4.53 17.72
CA GLN A 30 -6.82 3.97 16.66
C GLN A 30 -6.08 5.04 15.85
N HIS A 31 -6.73 6.16 15.54
CA HIS A 31 -6.21 7.21 14.65
C HIS A 31 -5.88 8.53 15.35
N GLY A 32 -6.03 8.60 16.68
CA GLY A 32 -5.84 9.82 17.48
C GLY A 32 -4.44 10.45 17.35
N ALA A 33 -3.44 9.67 16.93
CA ALA A 33 -2.11 10.18 16.60
C ALA A 33 -2.11 11.22 15.47
N LEU A 34 -3.09 11.21 14.57
CA LEU A 34 -3.19 12.24 13.53
C LEU A 34 -3.31 13.65 14.13
N ILE A 35 -4.05 13.80 15.22
CA ILE A 35 -4.31 15.08 15.92
C ILE A 35 -3.55 15.20 17.25
N GLY A 36 -2.61 14.29 17.54
CA GLY A 36 -1.83 14.31 18.79
C GLY A 36 -2.65 14.02 20.05
N LEU A 37 -3.81 13.35 19.93
CA LEU A 37 -4.68 13.02 21.06
C LEU A 37 -3.90 12.19 22.10
N GLY A 38 -3.87 12.67 23.36
CA GLY A 38 -3.12 12.05 24.45
C GLY A 38 -1.69 12.55 24.64
N THR A 39 -1.22 13.52 23.84
CA THR A 39 0.11 14.13 23.98
C THR A 39 0.04 15.65 24.18
N LYS A 40 0.91 16.21 25.02
CA LYS A 40 0.99 17.67 25.26
C LYS A 40 1.82 18.43 24.20
N LYS A 41 2.29 17.74 23.15
CA LYS A 41 3.25 18.30 22.17
C LYS A 41 2.94 17.81 20.76
N GLY A 42 2.45 18.72 19.91
CA GLY A 42 2.60 18.71 18.45
C GLY A 42 2.22 17.44 17.69
N SER A 43 2.56 17.43 16.39
CA SER A 43 2.35 16.31 15.47
C SER A 43 3.01 15.02 15.97
N THR A 44 2.29 13.90 15.96
CA THR A 44 2.83 12.60 16.38
C THR A 44 2.94 11.62 15.20
N TRP A 45 3.75 10.59 15.43
CA TRP A 45 3.95 9.47 14.51
C TRP A 45 2.63 8.71 14.28
N ILE A 46 2.31 8.40 13.02
CA ILE A 46 1.10 7.62 12.68
C ILE A 46 1.44 6.15 12.42
N SER A 47 0.52 5.26 12.80
CA SER A 47 0.67 3.81 12.67
C SER A 47 0.55 3.35 11.22
N ASP A 48 1.05 2.15 10.97
CA ASP A 48 0.86 1.40 9.73
C ASP A 48 -0.62 1.21 9.37
N GLN A 49 -1.43 0.86 10.36
CA GLN A 49 -2.87 0.73 10.19
C GLN A 49 -3.50 2.06 9.75
N THR A 50 -3.07 3.20 10.30
CA THR A 50 -3.62 4.51 9.92
C THR A 50 -3.27 4.88 8.47
N VAL A 51 -2.02 4.65 8.04
CA VAL A 51 -1.60 4.88 6.65
C VAL A 51 -2.37 3.98 5.70
N PHE A 52 -2.47 2.69 6.02
CA PHE A 52 -3.18 1.72 5.20
C PHE A 52 -4.66 2.05 5.09
N ASP A 53 -5.34 2.31 6.23
CA ASP A 53 -6.77 2.62 6.25
C ASP A 53 -7.08 3.87 5.44
N TYR A 54 -6.29 4.94 5.64
CA TYR A 54 -6.47 6.18 4.91
C TYR A 54 -6.37 5.97 3.40
N LEU A 55 -5.30 5.32 2.94
CA LEU A 55 -5.07 5.07 1.52
C LEU A 55 -6.17 4.21 0.91
N CYS A 56 -6.59 3.14 1.59
CA CYS A 56 -7.65 2.25 1.10
C CYS A 56 -8.98 2.97 0.94
N LEU A 57 -9.36 3.79 1.93
CA LEU A 57 -10.64 4.50 1.92
C LEU A 57 -10.61 5.71 0.97
N LYS A 58 -9.47 6.40 0.87
CA LYS A 58 -9.33 7.62 0.06
C LYS A 58 -9.11 7.33 -1.42
N LEU A 59 -8.44 6.22 -1.74
CA LEU A 59 -8.08 5.82 -3.10
C LEU A 59 -8.67 4.43 -3.41
N PRO A 60 -10.01 4.29 -3.40
CA PRO A 60 -10.65 2.99 -3.52
C PRO A 60 -10.44 2.34 -4.87
N ASP A 61 -10.02 3.05 -5.91
CA ASP A 61 -9.76 2.47 -7.24
C ASP A 61 -8.35 1.89 -7.39
N PHE A 62 -7.50 2.05 -6.37
CA PHE A 62 -6.10 1.62 -6.41
C PHE A 62 -5.87 0.42 -5.50
N LEU A 63 -4.99 -0.47 -5.92
CA LEU A 63 -4.49 -1.53 -5.05
C LEU A 63 -3.46 -0.91 -4.10
N VAL A 64 -3.72 -0.99 -2.79
CA VAL A 64 -2.79 -0.57 -1.73
C VAL A 64 -2.23 -1.84 -1.09
N ILE A 65 -0.91 -1.98 -1.05
CA ILE A 65 -0.24 -3.09 -0.37
C ILE A 65 -0.11 -2.77 1.11
N GLU A 66 -0.40 -3.75 1.96
CA GLU A 66 -0.29 -3.59 3.42
C GLU A 66 1.18 -3.39 3.83
N PRO A 67 1.52 -2.40 4.68
CA PRO A 67 2.90 -2.14 5.09
C PRO A 67 3.63 -3.36 5.70
N LEU A 68 2.88 -4.25 6.36
CA LEU A 68 3.38 -5.51 6.92
C LEU A 68 4.14 -6.38 5.89
N VAL A 69 3.75 -6.32 4.61
CA VAL A 69 4.37 -7.10 3.52
C VAL A 69 5.87 -6.79 3.37
N PHE A 70 6.29 -5.59 3.78
CA PHE A 70 7.66 -5.11 3.67
C PHE A 70 8.50 -5.34 4.92
N GLN A 71 7.91 -5.85 6.00
CA GLN A 71 8.65 -6.20 7.20
C GLN A 71 9.55 -7.42 6.99
N ALA A 72 10.73 -7.41 7.61
CA ALA A 72 11.72 -8.49 7.49
C ALA A 72 11.18 -9.86 7.94
N SER A 73 10.24 -9.86 8.90
CA SER A 73 9.59 -11.06 9.43
C SER A 73 8.53 -11.66 8.50
N TYR A 74 8.06 -10.89 7.50
CA TYR A 74 7.03 -11.34 6.57
C TYR A 74 7.64 -12.12 5.40
N ASN A 75 7.08 -13.29 5.09
CA ASN A 75 7.54 -14.14 3.99
C ASN A 75 6.51 -14.14 2.85
N ILE A 76 6.73 -13.32 1.83
CA ILE A 76 5.85 -13.19 0.65
C ILE A 76 5.75 -14.47 -0.18
N ASN A 77 6.79 -15.30 -0.19
CA ASN A 77 6.81 -16.52 -1.00
C ASN A 77 5.88 -17.61 -0.44
N SER A 78 5.73 -17.67 0.88
CA SER A 78 4.82 -18.62 1.53
C SER A 78 3.44 -18.03 1.81
N ARG A 79 3.36 -16.73 2.11
CA ARG A 79 2.10 -16.06 2.52
C ARG A 79 1.41 -15.34 1.36
N GLY A 80 2.08 -15.08 0.24
CA GLY A 80 1.57 -14.18 -0.79
C GLY A 80 1.71 -12.71 -0.37
N ILE A 81 1.02 -11.83 -1.08
CA ILE A 81 0.97 -10.39 -0.81
C ILE A 81 -0.39 -10.07 -0.19
N ILE A 82 -0.42 -9.15 0.78
CA ILE A 82 -1.69 -8.64 1.34
C ILE A 82 -1.89 -7.21 0.84
N GLY A 83 -3.11 -6.90 0.40
CA GLY A 83 -3.47 -5.57 -0.04
C GLY A 83 -4.96 -5.28 0.11
N SER A 84 -5.40 -4.09 -0.31
CA SER A 84 -6.78 -3.61 -0.20
C SER A 84 -7.78 -4.33 -1.10
N ARG A 85 -7.31 -5.10 -2.07
CA ARG A 85 -8.11 -5.82 -3.08
C ARG A 85 -7.31 -6.92 -3.77
N GLU A 86 -7.99 -7.72 -4.60
CA GLU A 86 -7.41 -8.86 -5.34
C GLU A 86 -7.06 -8.53 -6.79
N ASP A 87 -7.34 -7.31 -7.24
CA ASP A 87 -7.13 -6.81 -8.59
C ASP A 87 -6.39 -5.46 -8.60
N ALA A 88 -5.94 -5.02 -9.78
CA ALA A 88 -5.25 -3.74 -9.97
C ALA A 88 -5.81 -3.02 -11.21
N PRO A 89 -7.04 -2.49 -11.14
CA PRO A 89 -7.80 -2.05 -12.31
C PRO A 89 -7.15 -0.86 -13.03
N GLN A 90 -6.48 0.03 -12.29
CA GLN A 90 -5.80 1.20 -12.85
C GLN A 90 -4.36 0.91 -13.32
N GLY A 91 -3.85 -0.32 -13.17
CA GLY A 91 -2.45 -0.64 -13.46
C GLY A 91 -1.43 -0.01 -12.51
N VAL A 92 -1.88 0.82 -11.56
CA VAL A 92 -1.07 1.47 -10.52
C VAL A 92 -1.28 0.75 -9.19
N VAL A 93 -0.18 0.46 -8.49
CA VAL A 93 -0.19 -0.14 -7.15
C VAL A 93 0.58 0.75 -6.18
N LEU A 94 -0.05 1.06 -5.05
CA LEU A 94 0.51 1.86 -3.97
C LEU A 94 1.14 0.93 -2.93
N MET A 95 2.40 1.19 -2.57
CA MET A 95 3.19 0.40 -1.65
C MET A 95 3.72 1.29 -0.52
N PRO A 96 2.87 1.66 0.46
CA PRO A 96 3.35 2.32 1.67
C PRO A 96 4.29 1.37 2.42
N VAL A 97 5.52 1.82 2.68
CA VAL A 97 6.53 1.01 3.37
C VAL A 97 6.99 1.73 4.62
N GLN A 98 6.83 1.04 5.75
CA GLN A 98 7.48 1.41 7.00
C GLN A 98 8.76 0.61 7.15
N TYR A 99 9.87 1.30 7.39
CA TYR A 99 11.10 0.65 7.84
C TYR A 99 11.73 1.47 8.95
N GLU A 100 12.11 0.80 10.04
CA GLU A 100 12.64 1.45 11.23
C GLU A 100 11.71 2.58 11.74
N ASP A 101 12.22 3.81 11.79
CA ASP A 101 11.53 5.04 12.20
C ASP A 101 11.14 5.89 10.98
N HIS A 102 10.91 5.28 9.82
CA HIS A 102 10.64 6.01 8.58
C HIS A 102 9.54 5.41 7.71
N TRP A 103 8.89 6.28 6.95
CA TRP A 103 7.87 5.96 5.96
C TRP A 103 8.33 6.40 4.57
N ILE A 104 8.15 5.52 3.59
CA ILE A 104 8.35 5.82 2.16
C ILE A 104 7.16 5.31 1.36
N LEU A 105 7.01 5.82 0.15
CA LEU A 105 6.00 5.37 -0.80
C LEU A 105 6.67 4.74 -2.01
N GLY A 106 6.39 3.47 -2.27
CA GLY A 106 6.61 2.88 -3.59
C GLY A 106 5.34 3.01 -4.44
N ILE A 107 5.48 3.38 -5.70
CA ILE A 107 4.39 3.36 -6.69
C ILE A 107 4.81 2.48 -7.84
N LEU A 108 4.12 1.35 -8.02
CA LEU A 108 4.33 0.43 -9.13
C LEU A 108 3.39 0.77 -10.29
N GLU A 109 3.97 1.04 -11.44
CA GLU A 109 3.29 1.12 -12.72
C GLU A 109 3.41 -0.24 -13.43
N ILE A 110 2.38 -1.08 -13.33
CA ILE A 110 2.38 -2.48 -13.81
C ILE A 110 2.70 -2.58 -15.31
N GLN A 111 2.26 -1.59 -16.10
CA GLN A 111 2.50 -1.56 -17.53
C GLN A 111 3.96 -1.24 -17.86
N LEU A 112 4.60 -0.39 -17.05
CA LEU A 112 6.00 0.02 -17.23
C LEU A 112 6.98 -0.96 -16.59
N GLY A 113 6.52 -1.81 -15.67
CA GLY A 113 7.41 -2.66 -14.88
C GLY A 113 8.34 -1.85 -13.98
N MET A 114 7.89 -0.67 -13.53
CA MET A 114 8.70 0.28 -12.79
C MET A 114 8.06 0.61 -11.45
N VAL A 115 8.89 0.62 -10.41
CA VAL A 115 8.55 1.12 -9.08
C VAL A 115 9.28 2.44 -8.87
N ALA A 116 8.55 3.53 -8.75
CA ALA A 116 9.08 4.82 -8.30
C ALA A 116 9.00 4.90 -6.78
N VAL A 117 10.13 5.21 -6.13
CA VAL A 117 10.24 5.31 -4.67
C VAL A 117 10.37 6.77 -4.26
N PHE A 118 9.44 7.22 -3.42
CA PHE A 118 9.42 8.56 -2.85
C PHE A 118 9.86 8.48 -1.39
N ASP A 119 11.01 9.07 -1.08
CA ASP A 119 11.57 9.16 0.27
C ASP A 119 11.78 10.63 0.65
N THR A 120 10.86 11.14 1.47
CA THR A 120 10.84 12.54 1.90
C THR A 120 11.99 12.93 2.85
N LEU A 121 12.72 11.97 3.45
CA LEU A 121 13.94 12.23 4.23
C LEU A 121 15.23 11.94 3.46
N ARG A 122 15.15 11.21 2.35
CA ARG A 122 16.30 10.68 1.60
C ARG A 122 17.28 9.93 2.51
N LYS A 123 16.73 9.11 3.40
CA LYS A 123 17.54 8.17 4.17
C LYS A 123 18.05 7.12 3.18
N LYS A 124 19.28 6.65 3.35
CA LYS A 124 19.77 5.55 2.51
C LYS A 124 18.89 4.32 2.74
N LEU A 125 18.08 3.95 1.75
CA LEU A 125 17.24 2.77 1.84
C LEU A 125 18.07 1.49 1.99
N HIS A 126 17.62 0.61 2.87
CA HIS A 126 18.25 -0.69 3.08
C HIS A 126 18.04 -1.60 1.86
N GLU A 127 19.07 -2.34 1.46
CA GLU A 127 19.03 -3.25 0.30
C GLU A 127 17.87 -4.26 0.38
N ASN A 128 17.55 -4.72 1.59
CA ASN A 128 16.42 -5.63 1.81
C ASN A 128 15.06 -5.02 1.42
N ILE A 129 14.89 -3.71 1.59
CA ILE A 129 13.66 -3.02 1.19
C ILE A 129 13.58 -2.91 -0.34
N TRP A 130 14.69 -2.58 -1.00
CA TRP A 130 14.79 -2.56 -2.46
C TRP A 130 14.43 -3.93 -3.06
N MET A 131 15.08 -4.99 -2.59
CA MET A 131 14.79 -6.36 -3.04
C MET A 131 13.35 -6.77 -2.77
N ARG A 132 12.80 -6.39 -1.61
CA ARG A 132 11.41 -6.71 -1.27
C ARG A 132 10.40 -6.00 -2.18
N MET A 133 10.62 -4.73 -2.48
CA MET A 133 9.79 -3.99 -3.45
C MET A 133 9.85 -4.62 -4.84
N GLU A 134 11.05 -5.02 -5.27
CA GLU A 134 11.25 -5.69 -6.56
C GLU A 134 10.49 -7.02 -6.62
N ASP A 135 10.58 -7.86 -5.57
CA ASP A 135 9.88 -9.14 -5.51
C ASP A 135 8.35 -8.97 -5.53
N VAL A 136 7.83 -8.02 -4.73
CA VAL A 136 6.41 -7.69 -4.70
C VAL A 136 5.95 -7.24 -6.09
N ALA A 137 6.69 -6.35 -6.75
CA ALA A 137 6.39 -5.88 -8.09
C ALA A 137 6.40 -7.01 -9.13
N LYS A 138 7.40 -7.90 -9.12
CA LYS A 138 7.45 -9.08 -10.00
C LYS A 138 6.22 -9.97 -9.83
N MET A 139 5.80 -10.23 -8.59
CA MET A 139 4.62 -11.04 -8.30
C MET A 139 3.34 -10.38 -8.83
N LEU A 140 3.17 -9.07 -8.63
CA LEU A 140 2.01 -8.31 -9.08
C LEU A 140 1.95 -8.21 -10.61
N ILE A 141 3.07 -7.90 -11.27
CA ILE A 141 3.20 -7.82 -12.74
C ILE A 141 2.83 -9.15 -13.40
N LYS A 142 3.21 -10.27 -12.78
CA LYS A 142 2.86 -11.61 -13.27
C LYS A 142 1.39 -11.97 -12.99
N LYS A 143 0.83 -11.52 -11.87
CA LYS A 143 -0.56 -11.76 -11.50
C LYS A 143 -1.55 -10.93 -12.34
N PHE A 144 -1.17 -9.69 -12.64
CA PHE A 144 -1.96 -8.72 -13.40
C PHE A 144 -1.20 -8.37 -14.69
N PRO A 145 -1.15 -9.28 -15.69
CA PRO A 145 -0.54 -8.96 -16.96
C PRO A 145 -1.30 -7.78 -17.59
N GLY A 146 -0.55 -6.75 -18.02
CA GLY A 146 -1.13 -5.62 -18.74
C GLY A 146 -1.92 -6.09 -19.96
N THR A 147 -2.95 -5.33 -20.34
CA THR A 147 -3.87 -5.67 -21.43
C THR A 147 -3.24 -5.61 -22.81
N GLU A 148 -2.06 -4.98 -22.96
CA GLU A 148 -1.36 -4.85 -24.25
C GLU A 148 -0.28 -5.92 -24.43
N PRO A 149 -0.45 -6.86 -25.39
CA PRO A 149 0.48 -7.98 -25.60
C PRO A 149 1.87 -7.58 -26.12
N ASN A 150 2.04 -6.33 -26.57
CA ASN A 150 3.14 -5.94 -27.46
C ASN A 150 4.25 -5.09 -26.83
N HIS A 151 4.24 -4.87 -25.51
CA HIS A 151 5.27 -4.05 -24.83
C HIS A 151 6.10 -4.78 -23.78
N ARG A 152 5.87 -6.08 -23.53
CA ARG A 152 6.72 -6.84 -22.60
C ARG A 152 7.84 -7.57 -23.34
N THR A 153 8.94 -6.86 -23.59
CA THR A 153 10.21 -7.48 -24.01
C THR A 153 11.13 -7.83 -22.85
N SER A 154 10.74 -7.59 -21.59
CA SER A 154 11.58 -7.89 -20.43
C SER A 154 10.76 -8.23 -19.18
N ASP A 155 11.09 -9.36 -18.53
CA ASP A 155 10.65 -9.69 -17.16
C ASP A 155 11.36 -8.79 -16.09
N ALA A 156 12.13 -7.79 -16.53
CA ALA A 156 12.83 -6.88 -15.65
C ALA A 156 11.85 -5.94 -14.94
N VAL A 157 12.07 -5.80 -13.63
CA VAL A 157 11.45 -4.78 -12.81
C VAL A 157 12.52 -3.76 -12.45
N TYR A 158 12.21 -2.48 -12.62
CA TYR A 158 13.10 -1.39 -12.25
C TYR A 158 12.57 -0.72 -10.99
N VAL A 159 13.33 -0.73 -9.91
CA VAL A 159 13.02 0.04 -8.70
C VAL A 159 13.95 1.25 -8.71
N VAL A 160 13.37 2.44 -8.77
CA VAL A 160 14.10 3.71 -8.93
C VAL A 160 13.65 4.72 -7.88
N GLU A 161 14.60 5.47 -7.32
CA GLU A 161 14.28 6.61 -6.46
C GLU A 161 13.79 7.77 -7.31
N ALA A 162 12.66 8.37 -6.92
CA ALA A 162 12.16 9.59 -7.53
C ALA A 162 13.14 10.75 -7.25
N ARG A 163 13.28 11.65 -8.22
CA ARG A 163 14.15 12.82 -8.06
C ARG A 163 13.53 13.79 -7.06
N ASP A 164 14.38 14.47 -6.30
CA ASP A 164 13.99 15.42 -5.25
C ASP A 164 13.24 16.66 -5.80
N ASP A 165 13.44 17.00 -7.07
CA ASP A 165 12.69 18.05 -7.77
C ASP A 165 11.29 17.62 -8.22
N GLN A 166 10.82 16.43 -7.84
CA GLN A 166 9.50 15.92 -8.19
C GLN A 166 8.49 15.98 -7.02
N TYR A 167 8.94 16.18 -5.78
CA TYR A 167 8.07 16.13 -4.60
C TYR A 167 8.61 16.94 -3.41
N ALA A 168 7.75 17.22 -2.44
CA ALA A 168 8.14 17.90 -1.21
C ALA A 168 9.03 17.02 -0.32
N MET A 169 10.16 17.60 0.08
CA MET A 169 11.05 17.08 1.10
C MET A 169 10.52 17.44 2.49
N GLN A 170 10.68 16.54 3.45
CA GLN A 170 10.32 16.80 4.84
C GLN A 170 11.52 17.27 5.65
N PHE A 171 11.25 18.03 6.71
CA PHE A 171 12.26 18.59 7.60
C PHE A 171 12.20 18.03 9.04
N ASP A 172 11.19 17.20 9.33
CA ASP A 172 10.99 16.57 10.64
C ASP A 172 10.96 15.03 10.54
N LEU A 173 10.82 14.32 11.66
CA LEU A 173 10.79 12.86 11.72
C LEU A 173 9.38 12.26 11.85
N VAL A 174 8.34 13.07 11.96
CA VAL A 174 6.98 12.60 12.30
C VAL A 174 6.00 12.69 11.14
N ASN A 175 6.35 13.44 10.08
CA ASN A 175 5.47 13.72 8.95
C ASN A 175 5.69 12.81 7.72
N CYS A 176 6.60 11.85 7.77
CA CYS A 176 6.80 10.90 6.66
C CYS A 176 5.55 10.06 6.37
N GLY A 177 4.82 9.61 7.39
CA GLY A 177 3.55 8.91 7.21
C GLY A 177 2.48 9.77 6.50
N PRO A 178 2.15 10.97 7.02
CA PRO A 178 1.26 11.92 6.32
C PRO A 178 1.68 12.20 4.89
N LEU A 179 2.97 12.43 4.65
CA LEU A 179 3.47 12.73 3.31
C LEU A 179 3.35 11.54 2.36
N VAL A 180 3.55 10.30 2.82
CA VAL A 180 3.25 9.10 2.03
C VAL A 180 1.79 9.10 1.55
N CYS A 181 0.84 9.46 2.43
CA CYS A 181 -0.57 9.56 2.06
C CYS A 181 -0.86 10.69 1.07
N MET A 182 -0.30 11.88 1.32
CA MET A 182 -0.48 13.06 0.47
C MET A 182 0.13 12.86 -0.92
N LEU A 183 1.34 12.28 -1.00
CA LEU A 183 2.03 11.95 -2.25
C LEU A 183 1.23 10.94 -3.07
N ALA A 184 0.72 9.87 -2.45
CA ALA A 184 -0.12 8.90 -3.14
C ALA A 184 -1.37 9.56 -3.74
N CYS A 185 -2.06 10.40 -2.96
CA CYS A 185 -3.25 11.12 -3.44
C CYS A 185 -2.90 12.07 -4.60
N ALA A 186 -1.85 12.86 -4.47
CA ALA A 186 -1.42 13.79 -5.52
C ALA A 186 -0.98 13.07 -6.79
N TYR A 187 -0.23 11.96 -6.66
CA TYR A 187 0.16 11.13 -7.80
C TYR A 187 -1.06 10.60 -8.55
N CYS A 188 -1.97 9.94 -7.83
CA CYS A 188 -3.20 9.36 -8.39
C CYS A 188 -4.12 10.44 -9.02
N ALA A 189 -4.20 11.62 -8.42
CA ALA A 189 -4.99 12.74 -8.93
C ALA A 189 -4.26 13.58 -10.00
N ARG A 190 -3.00 13.27 -10.32
CA ARG A 190 -2.12 14.06 -11.22
C ARG A 190 -2.00 15.53 -10.79
N GLN A 191 -1.84 15.74 -9.50
CA GLN A 191 -1.69 17.06 -8.86
C GLN A 191 -0.25 17.31 -8.43
N SER A 192 0.03 18.54 -7.95
CA SER A 192 1.32 18.90 -7.36
C SER A 192 1.63 17.99 -6.17
N MET A 193 2.87 17.49 -6.13
CA MET A 193 3.41 16.69 -5.02
C MET A 193 4.26 17.55 -4.06
N PHE A 194 4.15 18.87 -4.14
CA PHE A 194 4.79 19.82 -3.24
C PHE A 194 3.81 20.31 -2.17
N PHE A 195 4.15 20.06 -0.91
CA PHE A 195 3.37 20.40 0.27
C PHE A 195 4.24 21.17 1.26
N ASN A 196 3.66 22.14 1.96
CA ASN A 196 4.28 22.84 3.08
C ASN A 196 3.77 22.30 4.43
N GLU A 197 4.26 22.85 5.54
CA GLU A 197 3.86 22.42 6.88
C GLU A 197 2.37 22.68 7.19
N GLU A 198 1.79 23.75 6.64
CA GLU A 198 0.37 24.08 6.80
C GLU A 198 -0.51 23.04 6.08
N ASP A 199 -0.12 22.63 4.87
CA ASP A 199 -0.79 21.57 4.10
C ASP A 199 -0.81 20.25 4.87
N ILE A 200 0.31 19.90 5.52
CA ILE A 200 0.43 18.66 6.33
C ILE A 200 -0.44 18.75 7.58
N ALA A 201 -0.43 19.89 8.28
CA ALA A 201 -1.24 20.09 9.48
C ALA A 201 -2.74 20.02 9.16
N GLU A 202 -3.16 20.64 8.06
CA GLU A 202 -4.55 20.60 7.60
C GLU A 202 -4.94 19.19 7.13
N TRP A 203 -4.06 18.51 6.39
CA TRP A 203 -4.28 17.11 6.00
C TRP A 203 -4.49 16.22 7.22
N ARG A 204 -3.68 16.35 8.28
CA ARG A 204 -3.81 15.55 9.51
C ARG A 204 -5.19 15.69 10.15
N ARG A 205 -5.71 16.91 10.23
CA ARG A 205 -7.05 17.20 10.75
C ARG A 205 -8.14 16.58 9.88
N GLN A 206 -8.07 16.80 8.57
CA GLN A 206 -9.04 16.26 7.61
C GLN A 206 -9.01 14.72 7.57
N ALA A 207 -7.82 14.11 7.62
CA ALA A 207 -7.65 12.67 7.62
C ALA A 207 -8.22 12.04 8.89
N PHE A 208 -8.04 12.68 10.05
CA PHE A 208 -8.63 12.22 11.30
C PHE A 208 -10.17 12.26 11.24
N GLU A 209 -10.74 13.40 10.83
CA GLU A 209 -12.19 13.54 10.66
C GLU A 209 -12.72 12.46 9.71
N PHE A 210 -12.08 12.30 8.55
CA PHE A 210 -12.43 11.30 7.55
C PHE A 210 -12.41 9.87 8.10
N LEU A 211 -11.33 9.44 8.74
CA LEU A 211 -11.18 8.08 9.25
C LEU A 211 -12.15 7.77 10.41
N VAL A 212 -12.48 8.76 11.22
CA VAL A 212 -13.41 8.59 12.35
C VAL A 212 -14.85 8.50 11.86
N THR A 213 -15.25 9.33 10.89
CA THR A 213 -16.64 9.40 10.41
C THR A 213 -16.97 8.39 9.31
N THR A 214 -15.98 7.84 8.62
CA THR A 214 -16.23 6.90 7.52
C THR A 214 -16.72 5.56 8.06
N GLU A 215 -17.94 5.15 7.75
CA GLU A 215 -18.52 3.88 8.23
C GLU A 215 -17.89 2.64 7.60
N MET A 216 -17.24 2.79 6.44
CA MET A 216 -16.64 1.68 5.70
C MET A 216 -15.48 1.03 6.45
N HIS A 217 -15.44 -0.30 6.44
CA HIS A 217 -14.33 -1.09 6.94
C HIS A 217 -13.38 -1.50 5.81
N VAL A 218 -12.09 -1.33 6.04
CA VAL A 218 -11.06 -1.81 5.13
C VAL A 218 -10.93 -3.33 5.27
N LYS A 219 -11.14 -4.04 4.16
CA LYS A 219 -10.91 -5.48 4.07
C LYS A 219 -9.55 -5.71 3.43
N SER A 220 -8.74 -6.54 4.06
CA SER A 220 -7.47 -6.99 3.50
C SER A 220 -7.68 -8.27 2.70
N HIS A 221 -7.08 -8.33 1.53
CA HIS A 221 -7.16 -9.41 0.57
C HIS A 221 -5.79 -10.06 0.38
N ARG A 222 -5.77 -11.38 0.27
CA ARG A 222 -4.54 -12.13 0.02
C ARG A 222 -4.39 -12.40 -1.47
N ILE A 223 -3.43 -11.73 -2.08
CA ILE A 223 -2.94 -12.03 -3.42
C ILE A 223 -2.00 -13.23 -3.26
N GLY A 224 -2.56 -14.43 -3.46
CA GLY A 224 -1.90 -15.69 -3.18
C GLY A 224 -0.52 -15.82 -3.87
N PRO A 225 0.39 -16.63 -3.30
CA PRO A 225 1.68 -16.87 -3.93
C PRO A 225 1.45 -17.39 -5.35
N LEU A 226 2.34 -17.01 -6.26
CA LEU A 226 2.36 -17.60 -7.60
C LEU A 226 2.43 -19.11 -7.40
N LYS A 227 1.37 -19.84 -7.76
CA LYS A 227 1.42 -21.30 -7.78
C LYS A 227 2.68 -21.65 -8.55
N LYS A 228 3.61 -22.38 -7.93
CA LYS A 228 4.69 -23.03 -8.70
C LYS A 228 3.95 -23.77 -9.80
N ALA A 229 4.29 -23.49 -11.05
CA ALA A 229 3.75 -24.31 -12.13
C ALA A 229 4.12 -25.74 -11.76
N ASP A 230 3.12 -26.58 -11.49
CA ASP A 230 3.29 -28.01 -11.29
C ASP A 230 3.71 -28.59 -12.64
N GLY A 231 4.98 -28.43 -12.93
CA GLY A 231 5.60 -28.72 -14.20
C GLY A 231 7.07 -28.89 -13.93
N ALA A 232 7.47 -30.10 -13.57
CA ALA A 232 8.84 -30.52 -13.73
C ALA A 232 9.32 -30.07 -15.13
N PRO A 233 10.56 -29.56 -15.27
CA PRO A 233 11.05 -29.15 -16.57
C PRO A 233 10.91 -30.33 -17.54
N LYS A 234 10.03 -30.20 -18.53
CA LYS A 234 9.98 -31.15 -19.63
C LYS A 234 11.31 -31.03 -20.34
N ARG A 235 12.22 -31.99 -20.08
CA ARG A 235 13.40 -32.21 -20.91
C ARG A 235 12.89 -32.52 -22.31
N ALA A 236 12.92 -31.51 -23.18
CA ALA A 236 12.82 -31.74 -24.60
C ALA A 236 14.12 -32.44 -25.00
N ASN A 237 14.07 -33.75 -25.26
CA ASN A 237 15.12 -34.43 -25.99
C ASN A 237 15.08 -33.90 -27.42
N LEU A 238 15.93 -32.92 -27.71
CA LEU A 238 16.31 -32.56 -29.07
C LEU A 238 17.14 -33.72 -29.63
N ASN A 239 16.47 -34.74 -30.18
CA ASN A 239 17.11 -35.62 -31.15
C ASN A 239 17.28 -34.80 -32.43
N MET A 240 18.42 -34.14 -32.57
CA MET A 240 18.86 -33.67 -33.87
C MET A 240 19.39 -34.88 -34.65
N THR A 241 18.55 -35.41 -35.54
CA THR A 241 19.03 -36.21 -36.66
C THR A 241 19.46 -35.22 -37.74
N LEU A 242 20.76 -35.21 -38.06
CA LEU A 242 21.28 -34.57 -39.27
C LEU A 242 20.85 -35.36 -40.50
#